data_AF-A0AAD2APZ6-F1
#
_entry.id   AF-A0AAD2APZ6-F1
#
_cell.length_a   1.000
_cell.length_b   1.000
_cell.length_c   1.000
_cell.angle_alpha   90.00
_cell.angle_beta   90.00
_cell.angle_gamma   90.00
#
_symmetry.space_group_name_H-M   'P 1'
#
loop_
_entity.id
_entity.type
_entity.pdbx_description
1 polymer ?
#
loop_
_entity_poly.entity_id
_entity_poly.type
_entity_poly.pdbx_seq_one_letter_code
_entity_poly.pdbx_strand_id
1 'polypeptide(L)'
;MPLDYTIPLKAAQTTQTNPLQTAMQAMLFRMANLNSQALQQGIDANNAASQAFKESTDANGNTDYNKFRSIMASGAGAYNLPQINNSILDAQQKQQTLDTGKLEQSIKVQSGLRQGLGSLMQKPDLSPNDVLGFMSTQLQAGAVTPQVVAAEMQSMPSDPSQLRQWLTQHYQSALQGETQMRAMFPNYQKVNTGPATVAINENPMAPGGVGAVGYTVKNGLSPEAASTPTQVGITPGGAPINGTREQFVNQSNQKGGVQTALSPYESASQGKAADYENDMNGRARAAANSSHYLNEAQALLQGVKTGGGTEKWKDLAERAQALGVPRDVVDKIAGGNLGDVQALEKVLMQGAIQQMQSGFTGTGAVANVEAFMKNNPNLNTDPRGIEKMIGFINGMNGVVGKEQQAYRDFINKGGNPADFPAKWNASPTMRAFTGQIKPVKTGTYNGRKVVQYSDGSVDYQ
;
A
#
# COMPACT_ATOMS: atom_id res chain seq x y z
N MET A 1 33.87 -58.62 -64.02
CA MET A 1 32.78 -58.48 -63.03
C MET A 1 31.85 -57.39 -63.55
N PRO A 2 30.54 -57.66 -63.68
CA PRO A 2 29.57 -56.71 -64.25
C PRO A 2 29.13 -55.68 -63.21
N LEU A 3 28.91 -54.44 -63.66
CA LEU A 3 28.34 -53.34 -62.88
C LEU A 3 26.85 -53.60 -62.62
N ASP A 4 26.43 -53.48 -61.36
CA ASP A 4 25.06 -53.65 -60.90
C ASP A 4 24.28 -52.34 -61.10
N TYR A 5 23.23 -52.38 -61.92
CA TYR A 5 22.41 -51.23 -62.33
C TYR A 5 21.13 -51.07 -61.48
N THR A 6 21.02 -51.74 -60.33
CA THR A 6 19.76 -51.80 -59.56
C THR A 6 19.64 -50.80 -58.40
N ILE A 7 20.46 -49.75 -58.34
CA ILE A 7 20.25 -48.66 -57.36
C ILE A 7 19.27 -47.64 -57.96
N PRO A 8 17.97 -47.62 -57.56
CA PRO A 8 17.07 -46.57 -58.00
C PRO A 8 17.53 -45.24 -57.39
N LEU A 9 17.92 -44.29 -58.23
CA LEU A 9 18.00 -42.88 -57.84
C LEU A 9 16.60 -42.45 -57.38
N LYS A 10 16.37 -42.46 -56.07
CA LYS A 10 15.24 -41.75 -55.47
C LYS A 10 15.52 -40.26 -55.64
N ALA A 11 15.00 -39.68 -56.71
CA ALA A 11 14.92 -38.24 -56.89
C ALA A 11 14.31 -37.66 -55.61
N ALA A 12 15.07 -36.80 -54.92
CA ALA A 12 14.63 -36.15 -53.70
C ALA A 12 13.34 -35.38 -54.02
N GLN A 13 12.21 -35.90 -53.54
CA GLN A 13 10.95 -35.16 -53.54
C GLN A 13 11.21 -33.88 -52.78
N THR A 14 11.21 -32.75 -53.50
CA THR A 14 11.23 -31.43 -52.91
C THR A 14 9.97 -31.30 -52.07
N THR A 15 10.10 -31.48 -50.76
CA THR A 15 9.03 -31.18 -49.81
C THR A 15 8.63 -29.73 -50.03
N GLN A 16 7.46 -29.52 -50.64
CA GLN A 16 6.88 -28.23 -50.91
C GLN A 16 6.50 -27.62 -49.55
N THR A 17 7.46 -26.97 -48.90
CA THR A 17 7.28 -26.32 -47.61
C THR A 17 6.23 -25.23 -47.77
N ASN A 18 5.13 -25.34 -47.04
CA ASN A 18 4.05 -24.37 -47.12
C ASN A 18 4.58 -23.00 -46.65
N PRO A 19 4.63 -21.97 -47.51
CA PRO A 19 5.21 -20.66 -47.17
C PRO A 19 4.51 -19.98 -45.99
N LEU A 20 3.26 -20.37 -45.69
CA LEU A 20 2.52 -19.90 -44.53
C LEU A 20 3.08 -20.47 -43.22
N GLN A 21 3.54 -21.73 -43.20
CA GLN A 21 4.20 -22.32 -42.02
C GLN A 21 5.55 -21.65 -41.76
N THR A 22 6.31 -21.34 -42.81
CA THR A 22 7.60 -20.63 -42.70
C THR A 22 7.41 -19.21 -42.15
N ALA A 23 6.37 -18.48 -42.60
CA ALA A 23 6.06 -17.14 -42.10
C ALA A 23 5.64 -17.15 -40.62
N MET A 24 4.87 -18.15 -40.19
CA MET A 24 4.46 -18.29 -38.79
C MET A 24 5.63 -18.62 -37.87
N GLN A 25 6.57 -19.48 -38.29
CA GLN A 25 7.80 -19.73 -37.54
C GLN A 25 8.68 -18.48 -37.44
N ALA A 26 8.84 -17.72 -38.52
CA ALA A 26 9.61 -16.48 -38.50
C ALA A 26 9.00 -15.43 -37.55
N MET A 27 7.66 -15.34 -37.49
CA MET A 27 6.97 -14.48 -36.53
C MET A 27 7.21 -14.92 -35.07
N LEU A 28 7.14 -16.23 -34.78
CA LEU A 28 7.45 -16.79 -33.46
C LEU A 28 8.89 -16.48 -33.03
N PHE A 29 9.88 -16.64 -33.92
CA PHE A 29 11.27 -16.29 -33.63
C PHE A 29 11.46 -14.79 -33.40
N ARG A 30 10.78 -13.94 -34.16
CA ARG A 30 10.84 -12.49 -33.96
C ARG A 30 10.22 -12.08 -32.62
N MET A 31 9.10 -12.70 -32.22
CA MET A 31 8.49 -12.47 -30.90
C MET A 31 9.40 -12.98 -29.76
N ALA A 32 10.02 -14.15 -29.92
CA ALA A 32 10.95 -14.69 -28.94
C ALA A 32 12.19 -13.79 -28.77
N ASN A 33 12.75 -13.28 -29.87
CA ASN A 33 13.88 -12.35 -29.82
C ASN A 33 13.53 -11.00 -29.19
N LEU A 34 12.34 -10.45 -29.49
CA LEU A 34 11.87 -9.22 -28.84
C LEU A 34 11.68 -9.42 -27.33
N ASN A 35 11.11 -10.56 -26.91
CA ASN A 35 10.94 -10.87 -25.50
C ASN A 35 12.29 -11.08 -24.79
N SER A 36 13.26 -11.73 -25.45
CA SER A 36 14.61 -11.89 -24.93
C SER A 36 15.35 -10.55 -24.77
N GLN A 37 15.17 -9.61 -25.71
CA GLN A 37 15.76 -8.28 -25.62
C GLN A 37 15.13 -7.46 -24.49
N ALA A 38 13.81 -7.50 -24.34
CA ALA A 38 13.11 -6.83 -23.25
C ALA A 38 13.53 -7.39 -21.87
N LEU A 39 13.70 -8.71 -21.76
CA LEU A 39 14.20 -9.35 -20.54
C LEU A 39 15.63 -8.90 -20.21
N GLN A 40 16.52 -8.85 -21.21
CA GLN A 40 17.89 -8.40 -21.02
C GLN A 40 17.94 -6.93 -20.54
N GLN A 41 17.15 -6.05 -21.17
CA GLN A 41 17.01 -4.65 -20.75
C GLN A 41 16.47 -4.54 -19.31
N GLY A 42 15.51 -5.39 -18.94
CA GLY A 42 14.99 -5.45 -17.58
C GLY A 42 16.04 -5.86 -16.54
N ILE A 43 16.88 -6.86 -16.87
CA ILE A 43 17.98 -7.30 -16.00
C ILE A 43 19.02 -6.19 -15.82
N ASP A 44 19.44 -5.55 -16.91
CA ASP A 44 20.43 -4.48 -16.87
C ASP A 44 19.91 -3.26 -16.10
N ALA A 45 18.63 -2.91 -16.28
CA ALA A 45 17.98 -1.85 -15.53
C ALA A 45 17.87 -2.17 -14.03
N ASN A 46 17.60 -3.43 -13.65
CA ASN A 46 17.55 -3.86 -12.25
C ASN A 46 18.94 -3.88 -11.59
N ASN A 47 19.98 -4.27 -12.34
CA ASN A 47 21.37 -4.20 -11.87
C ASN A 47 21.80 -2.74 -11.65
N ALA A 48 21.49 -1.86 -12.60
CA ALA A 48 21.73 -0.42 -12.48
C ALA A 48 20.97 0.19 -11.29
N ALA A 49 19.70 -0.18 -11.09
CA ALA A 49 18.91 0.24 -9.93
C ALA A 49 19.53 -0.20 -8.61
N SER A 50 20.03 -1.43 -8.52
CA SER A 50 20.65 -1.96 -7.32
C SER A 50 21.97 -1.23 -6.99
N GLN A 51 22.77 -0.89 -8.00
CA GLN A 51 23.99 -0.11 -7.84
C GLN A 51 23.68 1.33 -7.44
N ALA A 52 22.75 1.98 -8.13
CA ALA A 52 22.29 3.33 -7.80
C ALA A 52 21.78 3.42 -6.36
N PHE A 53 21.03 2.41 -5.91
CA PHE A 53 20.54 2.33 -4.52
C PHE A 53 21.72 2.29 -3.55
N LYS A 54 22.65 1.35 -3.73
CA LYS A 54 23.86 1.24 -2.88
C LYS A 54 24.68 2.52 -2.84
N GLU A 55 24.86 3.21 -3.97
CA GLU A 55 25.62 4.46 -4.04
C GLU A 55 24.86 5.65 -3.43
N SER A 56 23.53 5.58 -3.40
CA SER A 56 22.67 6.59 -2.82
C SER A 56 22.40 6.40 -1.32
N THR A 57 22.67 5.22 -0.77
CA THR A 57 22.49 4.93 0.66
C THR A 57 23.78 5.20 1.42
N ASP A 58 23.70 6.01 2.48
CA ASP A 58 24.82 6.28 3.37
C ASP A 58 25.10 5.12 4.36
N ALA A 59 26.17 5.23 5.16
CA ALA A 59 26.52 4.22 6.16
C ALA A 59 25.49 4.07 7.29
N ASN A 60 24.59 5.05 7.45
CA ASN A 60 23.51 5.03 8.45
C ASN A 60 22.21 4.42 7.89
N GLY A 61 22.19 4.03 6.61
CA GLY A 61 21.01 3.48 5.94
C GLY A 61 20.08 4.53 5.34
N ASN A 62 20.43 5.82 5.34
CA ASN A 62 19.63 6.86 4.73
C ASN A 62 19.90 6.91 3.22
N THR A 63 18.84 6.85 2.43
CA THR A 63 18.94 6.85 0.96
C THR A 63 18.65 8.25 0.41
N ASP A 64 19.62 8.84 -0.28
CA ASP A 64 19.45 10.08 -1.05
C ASP A 64 18.75 9.76 -2.38
N TYR A 65 17.43 9.88 -2.37
CA TYR A 65 16.60 9.62 -3.54
C TYR A 65 16.85 10.59 -4.71
N ASN A 66 17.40 11.78 -4.47
CA ASN A 66 17.77 12.69 -5.55
C ASN A 66 19.03 12.20 -6.25
N LYS A 67 20.04 11.77 -5.48
CA LYS A 67 21.23 11.10 -6.01
C LYS A 67 20.86 9.81 -6.74
N PHE A 68 20.01 8.98 -6.16
CA PHE A 68 19.48 7.77 -6.79
C PHE A 68 18.88 8.06 -8.17
N ARG A 69 17.96 9.02 -8.26
CA ARG A 69 17.32 9.41 -9.53
C ARG A 69 18.32 9.93 -10.54
N SER A 70 19.33 10.69 -10.09
CA SER A 70 20.39 11.20 -10.95
C SER A 70 21.27 10.09 -11.54
N ILE A 71 21.63 9.07 -10.76
CA ILE A 71 22.39 7.90 -11.23
C ILE A 71 21.52 7.06 -12.18
N MET A 72 20.25 6.87 -11.83
CA MET A 72 19.32 6.10 -12.66
C MET A 72 19.01 6.76 -14.00
N ALA A 73 18.89 8.09 -14.03
CA ALA A 73 18.60 8.83 -15.24
C ALA A 73 19.77 8.83 -16.25
N SER A 74 21.01 8.61 -15.80
CA SER A 74 22.20 8.60 -16.65
C SER A 74 22.61 7.20 -17.14
N GLY A 75 22.04 6.13 -16.58
CA GLY A 75 22.41 4.75 -16.89
C GLY A 75 21.31 3.90 -17.56
N ALA A 76 21.58 2.60 -17.73
CA ALA A 76 20.61 1.61 -18.22
C ALA A 76 19.33 1.52 -17.36
N GLY A 77 19.40 2.00 -16.11
CA GLY A 77 18.26 2.11 -15.20
C GLY A 77 17.17 3.09 -15.65
N ALA A 78 17.45 3.98 -16.61
CA ALA A 78 16.47 4.94 -17.13
C ALA A 78 15.20 4.26 -17.65
N TYR A 79 15.32 3.04 -18.19
CA TYR A 79 14.20 2.25 -18.71
C TYR A 79 13.14 1.94 -17.64
N ASN A 80 13.57 1.58 -16.42
CA ASN A 80 12.67 1.25 -15.29
C ASN A 80 12.37 2.46 -14.40
N LEU A 81 12.93 3.62 -14.70
CA LEU A 81 12.86 4.81 -13.84
C LEU A 81 11.42 5.25 -13.50
N PRO A 82 10.43 5.18 -14.41
CA PRO A 82 9.03 5.49 -14.06
C PRO A 82 8.46 4.54 -12.99
N GLN A 83 8.67 3.23 -13.13
CA GLN A 83 8.18 2.24 -12.17
C GLN A 83 8.90 2.37 -10.82
N ILE A 84 10.21 2.60 -10.85
CA ILE A 84 11.02 2.75 -9.65
C ILE A 84 10.68 4.06 -8.92
N ASN A 85 10.41 5.15 -9.64
CA ASN A 85 9.95 6.40 -9.04
C ASN A 85 8.66 6.20 -8.24
N ASN A 86 7.70 5.43 -8.76
CA ASN A 86 6.48 5.11 -8.01
C ASN A 86 6.80 4.35 -6.72
N SER A 87 7.74 3.39 -6.76
CA SER A 87 8.16 2.66 -5.56
C SER A 87 8.87 3.54 -4.51
N ILE A 88 9.68 4.51 -4.96
CA ILE A 88 10.36 5.48 -4.10
C ILE A 88 9.35 6.39 -3.42
N LEU A 89 8.33 6.85 -4.17
CA LEU A 89 7.27 7.68 -3.62
C LEU A 89 6.45 6.93 -2.58
N ASP A 90 6.18 5.66 -2.83
CA ASP A 90 5.54 4.79 -1.85
C ASP A 90 6.41 4.63 -0.59
N ALA A 91 7.73 4.45 -0.73
CA ALA A 91 8.64 4.36 0.41
C ALA A 91 8.69 5.68 1.19
N GLN A 92 8.80 6.81 0.51
CA GLN A 92 8.77 8.15 1.12
C GLN A 92 7.43 8.41 1.83
N GLN A 93 6.31 8.05 1.21
CA GLN A 93 4.99 8.19 1.81
C GLN A 93 4.85 7.31 3.05
N LYS A 94 5.35 6.05 3.02
CA LYS A 94 5.36 5.18 4.20
C LYS A 94 6.18 5.77 5.34
N GLN A 95 7.37 6.29 5.03
CA GLN A 95 8.21 6.95 6.03
C GLN A 95 7.48 8.15 6.64
N GLN A 96 6.85 8.99 5.81
CA GLN A 96 6.04 10.11 6.28
C GLN A 96 4.88 9.66 7.16
N THR A 97 4.13 8.62 6.77
CA THR A 97 3.04 8.07 7.60
C THR A 97 3.54 7.55 8.94
N LEU A 98 4.72 6.90 8.97
CA LEU A 98 5.35 6.47 10.22
C LEU A 98 5.73 7.67 11.11
N ASP A 99 6.30 8.71 10.52
CA ASP A 99 6.71 9.92 11.24
C ASP A 99 5.49 10.69 11.76
N THR A 100 4.41 10.81 10.96
CA THR A 100 3.12 11.36 11.39
C THR A 100 2.51 10.50 12.50
N GLY A 101 2.56 9.16 12.40
CA GLY A 101 2.04 8.27 13.43
C GLY A 101 2.78 8.41 14.77
N LYS A 102 4.11 8.50 14.75
CA LYS A 102 4.93 8.77 15.93
C LYS A 102 4.60 10.14 16.55
N LEU A 103 4.34 11.14 15.71
CA LEU A 103 3.93 12.47 16.17
C LEU A 103 2.56 12.43 16.82
N GLU A 104 1.57 11.83 16.17
CA GLU A 104 0.21 11.69 16.73
C GLU A 104 0.24 10.96 18.06
N GLN A 105 1.06 9.91 18.18
CA GLN A 105 1.31 9.22 19.43
C GLN A 105 1.92 10.17 20.47
N SER A 106 2.92 10.97 20.11
CA SER A 106 3.53 11.96 21.01
C SER A 106 2.54 13.04 21.47
N ILE A 107 1.67 13.52 20.57
CA ILE A 107 0.60 14.47 20.89
C ILE A 107 -0.42 13.82 21.84
N LYS A 108 -0.81 12.56 21.59
CA LYS A 108 -1.71 11.81 22.48
C LYS A 108 -1.11 11.63 23.86
N VAL A 109 0.16 11.24 23.93
CA VAL A 109 0.95 11.14 25.16
C VAL A 109 0.92 12.46 25.92
N GLN A 110 1.21 13.57 25.25
CA GLN A 110 1.25 14.88 25.90
C GLN A 110 -0.14 15.39 26.32
N SER A 111 -1.17 15.12 25.52
CA SER A 111 -2.56 15.44 25.89
C SER A 111 -2.99 14.63 27.11
N GLY A 112 -2.63 13.35 27.19
CA GLY A 112 -2.83 12.50 28.36
C GLY A 112 -2.09 13.02 29.60
N LEU A 113 -0.83 13.46 29.42
CA LEU A 113 -0.06 14.10 30.48
C LEU A 113 -0.77 15.36 31.00
N ARG A 114 -1.21 16.25 30.11
CA ARG A 114 -1.93 17.47 30.47
C ARG A 114 -3.22 17.17 31.23
N GLN A 115 -4.03 16.23 30.74
CA GLN A 115 -5.29 15.86 31.39
C GLN A 115 -5.05 15.30 32.79
N GLY A 116 -4.06 14.42 32.94
CA GLY A 116 -3.69 13.85 34.22
C GLY A 116 -3.16 14.88 35.20
N LEU A 117 -2.23 15.75 34.79
CA LEU A 117 -1.75 16.87 35.60
C LEU A 117 -2.89 17.81 36.01
N GLY A 118 -3.81 18.13 35.08
CA GLY A 118 -5.00 18.92 35.36
C GLY A 118 -5.91 18.29 36.42
N SER A 119 -6.11 16.97 36.35
CA SER A 119 -6.88 16.23 37.36
C SER A 119 -6.21 16.24 38.75
N LEU A 120 -4.87 16.15 38.79
CA LEU A 120 -4.11 16.25 40.04
C LEU A 120 -4.22 17.64 40.68
N MET A 121 -4.17 18.72 39.88
CA MET A 121 -4.32 20.08 40.40
C MET A 121 -5.70 20.35 41.03
N GLN A 122 -6.73 19.63 40.60
CA GLN A 122 -8.09 19.75 41.16
C GLN A 122 -8.27 19.01 42.49
N LYS A 123 -7.35 18.11 42.88
CA LYS A 123 -7.41 17.43 44.17
C LYS A 123 -7.11 18.40 45.32
N PRO A 124 -7.98 18.52 46.34
CA PRO A 124 -7.74 19.40 47.49
C PRO A 124 -6.63 18.87 48.40
N ASP A 125 -6.49 17.55 48.47
CA ASP A 125 -5.57 16.77 49.32
C ASP A 125 -4.38 16.19 48.53
N LEU A 126 -3.89 16.95 47.55
CA LEU A 126 -2.77 16.55 46.70
C LEU A 126 -1.55 16.12 47.51
N SER A 127 -1.09 14.89 47.28
CA SER A 127 0.12 14.33 47.90
C SER A 127 1.17 13.91 46.84
N PRO A 128 2.45 13.77 47.23
CA PRO A 128 3.47 13.20 46.35
C PRO A 128 3.11 11.80 45.80
N ASN A 129 2.38 11.00 46.58
CA ASN A 129 1.94 9.66 46.15
C ASN A 129 0.94 9.71 45.00
N ASP A 130 0.10 10.74 44.92
CA ASP A 130 -0.81 10.92 43.77
C ASP A 130 -0.03 11.19 42.48
N VAL A 131 1.01 12.02 42.59
CA VAL A 131 1.90 12.34 41.46
C VAL A 131 2.69 11.09 41.04
N LEU A 132 3.21 10.32 42.00
CA LEU A 132 3.90 9.05 41.72
C LEU A 132 2.99 8.02 41.06
N GLY A 133 1.75 7.87 41.54
CA GLY A 133 0.76 6.97 40.93
C GLY A 133 0.44 7.37 39.48
N PHE A 134 0.29 8.67 39.23
CA PHE A 134 0.13 9.20 37.89
C PHE A 134 1.36 8.94 37.01
N MET A 135 2.57 9.28 37.47
CA MET A 135 3.81 9.06 36.73
C MET A 135 4.06 7.58 36.45
N SER A 136 3.73 6.69 37.38
CA SER A 136 3.77 5.23 37.17
C SER A 136 2.80 4.80 36.07
N THR A 137 1.59 5.37 36.02
CA THR A 137 0.62 5.09 34.96
C THR A 137 1.15 5.56 33.60
N GLN A 138 1.76 6.74 33.54
CA GLN A 138 2.38 7.27 32.32
C GLN A 138 3.60 6.44 31.88
N LEU A 139 4.40 5.97 32.82
CA LEU A 139 5.54 5.08 32.55
C LEU A 139 5.05 3.74 31.98
N GLN A 140 3.99 3.16 32.54
CA GLN A 140 3.40 1.91 32.04
C GLN A 140 2.81 2.07 30.65
N ALA A 141 2.24 3.24 30.35
CA ALA A 141 1.75 3.62 29.02
C ALA A 141 2.86 3.96 28.02
N GLY A 142 4.13 4.01 28.44
CA GLY A 142 5.25 4.42 27.59
C GLY A 142 5.24 5.92 27.23
N ALA A 143 4.44 6.71 27.94
CA ALA A 143 4.33 8.17 27.76
C ALA A 143 5.55 8.92 28.33
N VAL A 144 6.20 8.36 29.34
CA VAL A 144 7.43 8.88 29.95
C VAL A 144 8.45 7.76 30.12
N THR A 145 9.73 8.09 30.05
CA THR A 145 10.82 7.11 30.26
C THR A 145 11.19 7.01 31.74
N PRO A 146 11.78 5.89 32.21
CA PRO A 146 12.24 5.75 33.59
C PRO A 146 13.20 6.86 34.03
N GLN A 147 14.05 7.33 33.11
CA GLN A 147 15.02 8.39 33.39
C GLN A 147 14.33 9.73 33.62
N VAL A 148 13.30 10.06 32.82
CA VAL A 148 12.48 11.25 33.02
C VAL A 148 11.77 11.15 34.37
N VAL A 149 11.13 10.03 34.67
CA VAL A 149 10.45 9.83 35.97
C VAL A 149 11.42 10.00 37.14
N ALA A 150 12.62 9.42 37.07
CA ALA A 150 13.63 9.55 38.11
C ALA A 150 14.11 11.00 38.29
N ALA A 151 14.33 11.73 37.19
CA ALA A 151 14.73 13.14 37.24
C ALA A 151 13.61 14.02 37.84
N GLU A 152 12.36 13.79 37.42
CA GLU A 152 11.22 14.53 37.94
C GLU A 152 11.01 14.28 39.43
N MET A 153 11.14 13.02 39.87
CA MET A 153 11.05 12.65 41.28
C MET A 153 12.11 13.32 42.15
N GLN A 154 13.31 13.58 41.63
CA GLN A 154 14.36 14.27 42.37
C GLN A 154 14.03 15.76 42.59
N SER A 155 13.26 16.36 41.68
CA SER A 155 12.86 17.78 41.77
C SER A 155 11.53 17.99 42.49
N MET A 156 10.78 16.92 42.75
CA MET A 156 9.43 16.99 43.31
C MET A 156 9.46 17.41 44.80
N PRO A 157 8.84 18.55 45.15
CA PRO A 157 8.80 19.01 46.53
C PRO A 157 7.82 18.18 47.38
N SER A 158 8.12 18.04 48.67
CA SER A 158 7.28 17.29 49.62
C SER A 158 6.15 18.11 50.24
N ASP A 159 6.26 19.45 50.27
CA ASP A 159 5.24 20.36 50.79
C ASP A 159 4.06 20.46 49.78
N PRO A 160 2.80 20.20 50.18
CA PRO A 160 1.64 20.27 49.30
C PRO A 160 1.47 21.59 48.55
N SER A 161 1.83 22.73 49.18
CA SER A 161 1.71 24.04 48.55
C SER A 161 2.72 24.21 47.41
N GLN A 162 3.97 23.81 47.65
CA GLN A 162 5.04 23.81 46.65
C GLN A 162 4.79 22.77 45.56
N LEU A 163 4.23 21.61 45.91
CA LEU A 163 3.88 20.55 44.97
C LEU A 163 2.83 21.01 43.95
N ARG A 164 1.83 21.78 44.40
CA ARG A 164 0.84 22.38 43.50
C ARG A 164 1.46 23.40 42.55
N GLN A 165 2.40 24.22 43.03
CA GLN A 165 3.14 25.15 42.17
C GLN A 165 4.00 24.39 41.15
N TRP A 166 4.70 23.34 41.58
CA TRP A 166 5.50 22.46 40.72
C TRP A 166 4.64 21.79 39.64
N LEU A 167 3.46 21.25 39.99
CA LEU A 167 2.51 20.69 39.02
C LEU A 167 1.98 21.75 38.04
N THR A 168 1.72 22.96 38.52
CA THR A 168 1.25 24.06 37.67
C THR A 168 2.31 24.42 36.62
N GLN A 169 3.59 24.46 37.01
CA GLN A 169 4.71 24.69 36.08
C GLN A 169 4.82 23.56 35.04
N HIS A 170 4.72 22.30 35.47
CA HIS A 170 4.74 21.15 34.56
C HIS A 170 3.55 21.13 33.60
N TYR A 171 2.37 21.49 34.10
CA TYR A 171 1.17 21.62 33.28
C TYR A 171 1.33 22.70 32.20
N GLN A 172 1.92 23.85 32.55
CA GLN A 172 2.23 24.92 31.59
C GLN A 172 3.30 24.49 30.57
N SER A 173 4.34 23.79 31.01
CA SER A 173 5.36 23.20 30.12
C SER A 173 4.73 22.22 29.13
N ALA A 174 3.83 21.34 29.60
CA ALA A 174 3.12 20.39 28.76
C ALA A 174 2.22 21.08 27.72
N LEU A 175 1.58 22.21 28.06
CA LEU A 175 0.82 23.02 27.11
C LEU A 175 1.71 23.61 26.02
N GLN A 176 2.83 24.21 26.39
CA GLN A 176 3.75 24.84 25.45
C GLN A 176 4.38 23.81 24.51
N GLY A 177 4.75 22.64 25.02
CA GLY A 177 5.31 21.57 24.20
C GLY A 177 4.34 21.07 23.14
N GLU A 178 3.03 20.99 23.41
CA GLU A 178 2.04 20.53 22.40
C GLU A 178 1.90 21.54 21.28
N THR A 179 1.77 22.81 21.64
CA THR A 179 1.71 23.91 20.68
C THR A 179 3.00 23.98 19.87
N GLN A 180 4.15 23.85 20.52
CA GLN A 180 5.46 23.89 19.86
C GLN A 180 5.68 22.67 18.95
N MET A 181 5.31 21.46 19.37
CA MET A 181 5.38 20.29 18.50
C MET A 181 4.46 20.48 17.29
N ARG A 182 3.17 20.79 17.49
CA ARG A 182 2.26 21.06 16.36
C ARG A 182 2.78 22.17 15.44
N ALA A 183 3.44 23.18 15.99
CA ALA A 183 4.07 24.27 15.25
C ALA A 183 5.31 23.84 14.46
N MET A 184 6.14 22.95 14.98
CA MET A 184 7.39 22.54 14.33
C MET A 184 7.19 21.43 13.29
N PHE A 185 6.07 20.70 13.34
CA PHE A 185 5.86 19.58 12.44
C PHE A 185 5.16 19.99 11.13
N PRO A 186 5.71 19.62 9.96
CA PRO A 186 5.12 19.97 8.69
C PRO A 186 3.77 19.29 8.49
N ASN A 187 2.80 20.05 7.99
CA ASN A 187 1.49 19.54 7.59
C ASN A 187 1.48 19.41 6.06
N TYR A 188 1.58 18.19 5.54
CA TYR A 188 1.70 17.97 4.10
C TYR A 188 0.33 17.79 3.44
N GLN A 189 0.02 18.65 2.48
CA GLN A 189 -1.07 18.44 1.54
C GLN A 189 -0.51 17.98 0.19
N LYS A 190 -1.10 16.93 -0.39
CA LYS A 190 -0.80 16.54 -1.77
C LYS A 190 -1.66 17.37 -2.71
N VAL A 191 -1.03 18.19 -3.54
CA VAL A 191 -1.71 18.92 -4.60
C VAL A 191 -1.34 18.31 -5.94
N ASN A 192 -2.34 17.75 -6.62
CA ASN A 192 -2.18 17.32 -8.00
C ASN A 192 -2.37 18.54 -8.92
N THR A 193 -1.30 18.98 -9.57
CA THR A 193 -1.30 20.12 -10.49
C THR A 193 -1.66 19.72 -11.92
N GLY A 194 -1.90 18.43 -12.18
CA GLY A 194 -2.11 17.86 -13.51
C GLY A 194 -0.86 17.10 -13.99
N PRO A 195 0.19 17.80 -14.47
CA PRO A 195 1.42 17.15 -14.92
C PRO A 195 2.27 16.64 -13.76
N ALA A 196 1.93 17.01 -12.51
CA ALA A 196 2.64 16.53 -11.34
C ALA A 196 1.79 16.46 -10.06
N THR A 197 2.18 15.60 -9.12
CA THR A 197 1.74 15.70 -7.73
C THR A 197 2.87 16.33 -6.89
N VAL A 198 2.55 17.40 -6.18
CA VAL A 198 3.47 18.14 -5.31
C VAL A 198 3.00 18.00 -3.87
N ALA A 199 3.90 17.63 -2.97
CA ALA A 199 3.62 17.75 -1.53
C ALA A 199 3.92 19.19 -1.10
N ILE A 200 2.94 19.86 -0.52
CA ILE A 200 3.07 21.23 -0.01
C ILE A 200 2.98 21.16 1.52
N ASN A 201 3.95 21.73 2.21
CA ASN A 201 3.84 21.96 3.64
C ASN A 201 2.98 23.21 3.84
N GLU A 202 1.88 23.08 4.57
CA GLU A 202 0.99 24.18 4.93
C GLU A 202 1.40 24.84 6.25
N ASN A 203 2.29 24.23 7.04
CA ASN A 203 2.69 24.77 8.33
C ASN A 203 3.82 25.81 8.18
N PRO A 204 3.54 27.10 8.44
CA PRO A 204 4.55 28.16 8.33
C PRO A 204 5.68 28.08 9.35
N MET A 205 5.45 27.38 10.47
CA MET A 205 6.43 27.28 11.56
C MET A 205 7.29 26.01 11.48
N ALA A 206 6.99 25.09 10.56
CA ALA A 206 7.83 23.92 10.35
C ALA A 206 9.15 24.32 9.66
N PRO A 207 10.27 23.61 9.91
CA PRO A 207 11.53 23.84 9.22
C PRO A 207 11.35 23.79 7.70
N GLY A 208 11.62 24.91 7.02
CA GLY A 208 11.39 25.08 5.58
C GLY A 208 10.16 25.93 5.21
N GLY A 209 9.31 26.29 6.18
CA GLY A 209 8.16 27.18 5.98
C GLY A 209 7.03 26.57 5.13
N VAL A 210 6.07 27.42 4.73
CA VAL A 210 5.01 27.04 3.79
C VAL A 210 5.61 26.91 2.39
N GLY A 211 5.40 25.78 1.72
CA GLY A 211 5.88 25.62 0.35
C GLY A 211 6.01 24.19 -0.13
N ALA A 212 6.40 24.02 -1.39
CA ALA A 212 6.64 22.72 -2.00
C ALA A 212 7.83 22.04 -1.33
N VAL A 213 7.62 20.81 -0.87
CA VAL A 213 8.57 20.12 -0.01
C VAL A 213 9.36 19.16 -0.88
N GLY A 214 10.36 19.72 -1.58
CA GLY A 214 11.48 18.99 -2.18
C GLY A 214 11.18 18.00 -3.30
N TYR A 215 9.94 17.59 -3.55
CA TYR A 215 9.63 16.66 -4.62
C TYR A 215 8.34 17.03 -5.38
N THR A 216 8.54 17.30 -6.66
CA THR A 216 7.49 17.35 -7.68
C THR A 216 7.53 16.01 -8.40
N VAL A 217 6.49 15.19 -8.23
CA VAL A 217 6.34 13.96 -9.01
C VAL A 217 5.77 14.36 -10.35
N LYS A 218 6.56 14.39 -11.42
CA LYS A 218 5.95 14.43 -12.75
C LYS A 218 5.12 13.17 -12.90
N ASN A 219 3.82 13.33 -13.15
CA ASN A 219 2.93 12.26 -13.59
C ASN A 219 3.36 11.87 -15.00
N GLY A 220 4.51 11.18 -15.10
CA GLY A 220 5.04 10.68 -16.35
C GLY A 220 4.14 9.57 -16.86
N LEU A 221 3.91 9.55 -18.16
CA LEU A 221 3.34 8.40 -18.84
C LEU A 221 4.29 7.21 -18.63
N SER A 222 3.75 6.03 -18.32
CA SER A 222 4.54 4.79 -18.32
C SER A 222 5.17 4.55 -19.70
N PRO A 223 6.28 3.80 -19.85
CA PRO A 223 6.89 3.54 -21.15
C PRO A 223 5.91 2.94 -22.18
N GLU A 224 5.01 2.04 -21.75
CA GLU A 224 3.89 1.61 -22.60
C GLU A 224 2.97 2.79 -22.95
N ALA A 225 2.47 3.56 -21.98
CA ALA A 225 1.53 4.66 -22.26
C ALA A 225 2.16 5.81 -23.07
N ALA A 226 3.48 5.99 -22.98
CA ALA A 226 4.27 6.94 -23.72
C ALA A 226 4.38 6.53 -25.19
N SER A 227 4.59 5.23 -25.45
CA SER A 227 4.78 4.66 -26.79
C SER A 227 3.49 4.24 -27.50
N THR A 228 2.36 4.14 -26.79
CA THR A 228 1.05 3.85 -27.40
C THR A 228 0.73 4.88 -28.48
N PRO A 229 0.56 4.45 -29.75
CA PRO A 229 0.10 5.32 -30.82
C PRO A 229 -1.31 5.83 -30.48
N THR A 230 -1.46 7.14 -30.34
CA THR A 230 -2.74 7.78 -30.09
C THR A 230 -2.98 8.81 -31.18
N GLN A 231 -4.25 9.07 -31.50
CA GLN A 231 -4.58 10.22 -32.33
C GLN A 231 -4.30 11.48 -31.52
N VAL A 232 -3.32 12.26 -31.96
CA VAL A 232 -2.82 13.48 -31.27
C VAL A 232 -3.38 14.76 -31.88
N GLY A 233 -4.17 14.65 -32.96
CA GLY A 233 -4.86 15.77 -33.56
C GLY A 233 -5.57 15.42 -34.85
N ILE A 234 -5.96 16.46 -35.57
CA ILE A 234 -6.53 16.43 -36.91
C ILE A 234 -5.87 17.55 -37.71
N THR A 235 -5.47 17.27 -38.96
CA THR A 235 -4.96 18.30 -39.87
C THR A 235 -6.07 19.30 -40.21
N PRO A 236 -5.73 20.50 -40.71
CA PRO A 236 -6.74 21.46 -41.19
C PRO A 236 -7.69 20.90 -42.27
N GLY A 237 -7.30 19.83 -42.97
CA GLY A 237 -8.14 19.09 -43.91
C GLY A 237 -8.98 17.96 -43.30
N GLY A 238 -9.01 17.84 -41.95
CA GLY A 238 -9.81 16.85 -41.22
C GLY A 238 -9.20 15.46 -41.09
N ALA A 239 -7.96 15.24 -41.54
CA ALA A 239 -7.31 13.93 -41.44
C ALA A 239 -6.68 13.72 -40.05
N PRO A 240 -6.86 12.55 -39.40
CA PRO A 240 -6.28 12.27 -38.08
C PRO A 240 -4.75 12.30 -38.12
N ILE A 241 -4.13 13.01 -37.18
CA ILE A 241 -2.68 12.99 -36.93
C ILE A 241 -2.44 11.98 -35.82
N ASN A 242 -1.69 10.92 -36.11
CA ASN A 242 -1.32 9.91 -35.13
C ASN A 242 0.11 10.16 -34.65
N GLY A 243 0.32 10.07 -33.34
CA GLY A 243 1.61 10.25 -32.70
C GLY A 243 1.69 9.45 -31.41
N THR A 244 2.87 9.34 -30.84
CA THR A 244 3.01 8.78 -29.50
C THR A 244 2.53 9.80 -28.48
N ARG A 245 1.98 9.34 -27.35
CA ARG A 245 1.48 10.24 -26.31
C ARG A 245 2.60 11.11 -25.71
N GLU A 246 3.82 10.59 -25.70
CA GLU A 246 5.02 11.34 -25.34
C GLU A 246 5.38 12.44 -26.35
N GLN A 247 5.27 12.18 -27.66
CA GLN A 247 5.48 13.22 -28.68
C GLN A 247 4.51 14.40 -28.50
N PHE A 248 3.26 14.13 -28.13
CA PHE A 248 2.28 15.18 -27.87
C PHE A 248 2.64 16.04 -26.65
N VAL A 249 2.99 15.40 -25.53
CA VAL A 249 3.39 16.10 -24.29
C VAL A 249 4.68 16.91 -24.50
N ASN A 250 5.65 16.38 -25.25
CA ASN A 250 6.88 17.10 -25.55
C ASN A 250 6.65 18.27 -26.53
N GLN A 251 5.73 18.13 -27.48
CA GLN A 251 5.40 19.18 -28.44
C GLN A 251 4.54 20.29 -27.82
N SER A 252 3.67 19.98 -26.85
CA SER A 252 2.91 20.99 -26.08
C SER A 252 3.79 21.81 -25.14
N ASN A 253 4.91 21.27 -24.69
CA ASN A 253 5.84 21.95 -23.77
C ASN A 253 6.89 22.83 -24.49
N GLN A 254 7.10 22.67 -25.80
CA GLN A 254 8.17 23.40 -26.53
C GLN A 254 7.71 24.64 -27.29
N LYS A 255 6.41 24.86 -27.48
CA LYS A 255 5.87 26.09 -28.08
C LYS A 255 4.59 26.45 -27.38
N GLY A 256 4.43 27.71 -26.97
CA GLY A 256 3.19 28.30 -26.42
C GLY A 256 2.03 28.33 -27.42
N GLY A 257 1.71 27.19 -28.02
CA GLY A 257 0.57 26.97 -28.88
C GLY A 257 -0.65 26.60 -28.05
N VAL A 258 -1.78 27.17 -28.44
CA VAL A 258 -3.11 27.00 -27.86
C VAL A 258 -3.35 25.54 -27.43
N GLN A 259 -3.42 25.32 -26.11
CA GLN A 259 -4.05 24.14 -25.54
C GLN A 259 -5.46 24.05 -26.11
N THR A 260 -5.72 23.09 -26.99
CA THR A 260 -7.05 22.51 -27.06
C THR A 260 -7.22 21.78 -25.74
N ALA A 261 -7.73 22.51 -24.74
CA ALA A 261 -8.05 21.96 -23.44
C ALA A 261 -8.87 20.69 -23.68
N LEU A 262 -8.43 19.58 -23.08
CA LEU A 262 -9.29 18.41 -22.87
C LEU A 262 -10.63 18.96 -22.41
N SER A 263 -11.72 18.49 -23.02
CA SER A 263 -13.04 18.96 -22.61
C SER A 263 -13.16 18.82 -21.08
N PRO A 264 -13.91 19.69 -20.39
CA PRO A 264 -14.10 19.58 -18.94
C PRO A 264 -14.51 18.16 -18.51
N TYR A 265 -15.18 17.41 -19.40
CA TYR A 265 -15.53 16.01 -19.22
C TYR A 265 -14.32 15.06 -19.24
N GLU A 266 -13.40 15.19 -20.19
CA GLU A 266 -12.18 14.36 -20.27
C GLU A 266 -11.18 14.69 -19.16
N SER A 267 -11.12 15.94 -18.74
CA SER A 267 -10.29 16.36 -17.60
C SER A 267 -10.84 15.78 -16.28
N ALA A 268 -12.17 15.82 -16.10
CA ALA A 268 -12.83 15.25 -14.92
C ALA A 268 -12.81 13.70 -14.93
N SER A 269 -12.88 13.06 -16.09
CA SER A 269 -12.80 11.60 -16.20
C SER A 269 -11.40 11.08 -15.89
N GLN A 270 -10.34 11.80 -16.32
CA GLN A 270 -8.95 11.46 -16.00
C GLN A 270 -8.63 11.66 -14.52
N GLY A 271 -9.13 12.72 -13.88
CA GLY A 271 -8.98 12.91 -12.44
C GLY A 271 -9.58 11.74 -11.64
N LYS A 272 -10.83 11.37 -11.96
CA LYS A 272 -11.50 10.21 -11.34
C LYS A 272 -10.81 8.88 -11.62
N ALA A 273 -10.20 8.73 -12.80
CA ALA A 273 -9.43 7.54 -13.16
C ALA A 273 -8.18 7.39 -12.28
N ALA A 274 -7.42 8.47 -12.12
CA ALA A 274 -6.23 8.50 -11.29
C ALA A 274 -6.58 8.26 -9.81
N ASP A 275 -7.67 8.85 -9.32
CA ASP A 275 -8.17 8.62 -7.96
C ASP A 275 -8.56 7.15 -7.75
N TYR A 276 -9.25 6.55 -8.73
CA TYR A 276 -9.63 5.14 -8.68
C TYR A 276 -8.42 4.19 -8.71
N GLU A 277 -7.43 4.47 -9.55
CA GLU A 277 -6.21 3.67 -9.61
C GLU A 277 -5.38 3.79 -8.32
N ASN A 278 -5.26 5.00 -7.77
CA ASN A 278 -4.60 5.26 -6.50
C ASN A 278 -5.31 4.52 -5.35
N ASP A 279 -6.64 4.56 -5.34
CA ASP A 279 -7.47 3.82 -4.39
C ASP A 279 -7.27 2.30 -4.53
N MET A 280 -7.36 1.76 -5.75
CA MET A 280 -7.15 0.34 -6.03
C MET A 280 -5.75 -0.13 -5.58
N ASN A 281 -4.71 0.69 -5.81
CA ASN A 281 -3.37 0.42 -5.32
C ASN A 281 -3.26 0.55 -3.79
N GLY A 282 -3.98 1.48 -3.17
CA GLY A 282 -4.16 1.58 -1.72
C GLY A 282 -4.75 0.30 -1.13
N ARG A 283 -5.83 -0.20 -1.73
CA ARG A 283 -6.52 -1.45 -1.35
C ARG A 283 -5.63 -2.67 -1.49
N ALA A 284 -4.89 -2.78 -2.60
CA ALA A 284 -3.95 -3.88 -2.81
C ALA A 284 -2.87 -3.92 -1.72
N ARG A 285 -2.36 -2.74 -1.32
CA ARG A 285 -1.38 -2.61 -0.24
C ARG A 285 -1.98 -2.94 1.12
N ALA A 286 -3.17 -2.43 1.43
CA ALA A 286 -3.87 -2.72 2.67
C ALA A 286 -4.11 -4.23 2.81
N ALA A 287 -4.61 -4.87 1.75
CA ALA A 287 -4.88 -6.31 1.74
C ALA A 287 -3.59 -7.15 1.83
N ALA A 288 -2.50 -6.73 1.18
CA ALA A 288 -1.20 -7.40 1.28
C ALA A 288 -0.61 -7.30 2.71
N ASN A 289 -0.66 -6.11 3.31
CA ASN A 289 -0.24 -5.89 4.70
C ASN A 289 -1.09 -6.71 5.67
N SER A 290 -2.42 -6.70 5.50
CA SER A 290 -3.33 -7.50 6.32
C SER A 290 -3.08 -9.00 6.18
N SER A 291 -2.76 -9.51 4.98
CA SER A 291 -2.40 -10.92 4.80
C SER A 291 -1.12 -11.28 5.55
N HIS A 292 -0.10 -10.42 5.51
CA HIS A 292 1.13 -10.62 6.28
C HIS A 292 0.84 -10.72 7.79
N TYR A 293 0.14 -9.74 8.36
CA TYR A 293 -0.23 -9.75 9.78
C TYR A 293 -1.06 -10.97 10.17
N LEU A 294 -2.00 -11.38 9.34
CA LEU A 294 -2.84 -12.52 9.65
C LEU A 294 -2.13 -13.86 9.48
N ASN A 295 -1.20 -13.98 8.53
CA ASN A 295 -0.37 -15.18 8.40
C ASN A 295 0.57 -15.32 9.61
N GLU A 296 1.12 -14.21 10.11
CA GLU A 296 1.91 -14.21 11.35
C GLU A 296 1.03 -14.56 12.56
N ALA A 297 -0.15 -13.97 12.68
CA ALA A 297 -1.12 -14.31 13.72
C ALA A 297 -1.53 -15.79 13.65
N GLN A 298 -1.73 -16.34 12.46
CA GLN A 298 -2.06 -17.76 12.26
C GLN A 298 -0.92 -18.67 12.69
N ALA A 299 0.32 -18.35 12.29
CA ALA A 299 1.51 -19.11 12.69
C ALA A 299 1.68 -19.09 14.22
N LEU A 300 1.41 -17.95 14.85
CA LEU A 300 1.43 -17.77 16.29
C LEU A 300 0.36 -18.62 16.99
N LEU A 301 -0.88 -18.59 16.51
CA LEU A 301 -1.98 -19.38 17.07
C LEU A 301 -1.79 -20.89 16.87
N GLN A 302 -1.20 -21.31 15.75
CA GLN A 302 -0.82 -22.70 15.53
C GLN A 302 0.27 -23.15 16.49
N GLY A 303 1.27 -22.30 16.76
CA GLY A 303 2.31 -22.55 17.75
C GLY A 303 1.74 -22.77 19.15
N VAL A 304 0.77 -21.95 19.57
CA VAL A 304 0.11 -22.06 20.88
C VAL A 304 -0.73 -23.33 21.02
N LYS A 305 -1.39 -23.79 19.95
CA LYS A 305 -2.16 -25.05 19.97
C LYS A 305 -1.30 -26.30 20.19
N THR A 306 0.01 -26.22 19.96
CA THR A 306 0.91 -27.41 19.99
C THR A 306 1.59 -27.69 21.33
N GLY A 307 1.42 -26.86 22.36
CA GLY A 307 1.87 -27.21 23.72
C GLY A 307 2.10 -26.03 24.67
N GLY A 308 1.79 -26.24 25.95
CA GLY A 308 1.81 -25.24 27.03
C GLY A 308 3.19 -24.80 27.54
N GLY A 309 4.19 -24.71 26.67
CA GLY A 309 5.52 -24.20 27.04
C GLY A 309 5.49 -22.70 27.29
N THR A 310 5.87 -22.27 28.49
CA THR A 310 5.97 -20.85 28.93
C THR A 310 6.78 -19.97 27.96
N GLU A 311 7.76 -20.55 27.27
CA GLU A 311 8.57 -19.85 26.27
C GLU A 311 7.77 -19.42 25.03
N LYS A 312 6.83 -20.24 24.55
CA LYS A 312 5.98 -19.92 23.39
C LYS A 312 4.96 -18.83 23.73
N TRP A 313 4.46 -18.83 24.96
CA TRP A 313 3.59 -17.78 25.49
C TRP A 313 4.31 -16.44 25.65
N LYS A 314 5.57 -16.48 26.08
CA LYS A 314 6.42 -15.29 26.15
C LYS A 314 6.71 -14.71 24.76
N ASP A 315 7.10 -15.54 23.79
CA ASP A 315 7.30 -15.10 22.39
C ASP A 315 6.00 -14.54 21.79
N LEU A 316 4.84 -15.16 22.10
CA LEU A 316 3.55 -14.63 21.69
C LEU A 316 3.25 -13.25 22.31
N ALA A 317 3.50 -13.09 23.61
CA ALA A 317 3.29 -11.84 24.32
C ALA A 317 4.19 -10.72 23.78
N GLU A 318 5.48 -10.99 23.55
CA GLU A 318 6.43 -10.03 22.97
C GLU A 318 5.99 -9.57 21.56
N ARG A 319 5.48 -10.49 20.74
CA ARG A 319 4.96 -10.17 19.41
C ARG A 319 3.62 -9.43 19.47
N ALA A 320 2.72 -9.82 20.37
CA ALA A 320 1.46 -9.10 20.60
C ALA A 320 1.74 -7.66 21.05
N GLN A 321 2.74 -7.45 21.91
CA GLN A 321 3.18 -6.12 22.31
C GLN A 321 3.72 -5.31 21.13
N ALA A 322 4.53 -5.93 20.25
CA ALA A 322 5.02 -5.28 19.03
C ALA A 322 3.89 -4.87 18.08
N LEU A 323 2.76 -5.58 18.09
CA LEU A 323 1.54 -5.27 17.33
C LEU A 323 0.63 -4.23 18.02
N GLY A 324 1.06 -3.66 19.15
CA GLY A 324 0.30 -2.64 19.88
C GLY A 324 -0.87 -3.18 20.69
N VAL A 325 -0.89 -4.49 20.98
CA VAL A 325 -1.90 -5.10 21.86
C VAL A 325 -1.78 -4.49 23.27
N PRO A 326 -2.91 -4.14 23.94
CA PRO A 326 -2.88 -3.61 25.29
C PRO A 326 -2.08 -4.49 26.25
N ARG A 327 -1.28 -3.85 27.12
CA ARG A 327 -0.33 -4.55 27.99
C ARG A 327 -1.00 -5.54 28.95
N ASP A 328 -2.22 -5.27 29.40
CA ASP A 328 -2.98 -6.19 30.24
C ASP A 328 -3.33 -7.49 29.51
N VAL A 329 -3.54 -7.43 28.19
CA VAL A 329 -3.75 -8.60 27.33
C VAL A 329 -2.41 -9.31 27.07
N VAL A 330 -1.33 -8.55 26.83
CA VAL A 330 0.04 -9.08 26.69
C VAL A 330 0.49 -9.86 27.94
N ASP A 331 0.30 -9.30 29.12
CA ASP A 331 0.70 -9.91 30.40
C ASP A 331 -0.10 -11.19 30.67
N LYS A 332 -1.38 -11.21 30.31
CA LYS A 332 -2.24 -12.38 30.37
C LYS A 332 -1.82 -13.50 29.41
N ILE A 333 -1.43 -13.14 28.19
CA ILE A 333 -0.85 -14.06 27.22
C ILE A 333 0.46 -14.66 27.76
N ALA A 334 1.34 -13.82 28.32
CA ALA A 334 2.61 -14.27 28.91
C ALA A 334 2.39 -15.25 30.07
N GLY A 335 1.26 -15.12 30.79
CA GLY A 335 0.83 -16.01 31.86
C GLY A 335 0.33 -17.40 31.41
N GLY A 336 0.23 -17.67 30.11
CA GLY A 336 -0.08 -19.01 29.58
C GLY A 336 -1.54 -19.45 29.73
N ASN A 337 -2.45 -18.52 29.97
CA ASN A 337 -3.87 -18.83 30.14
C ASN A 337 -4.57 -18.93 28.77
N LEU A 338 -5.10 -20.12 28.45
CA LEU A 338 -5.80 -20.39 27.19
C LEU A 338 -7.01 -19.48 26.97
N GLY A 339 -7.68 -19.04 28.04
CA GLY A 339 -8.81 -18.10 27.95
C GLY A 339 -8.41 -16.73 27.41
N ASP A 340 -7.15 -16.35 27.60
CA ASP A 340 -6.61 -15.04 27.19
C ASP A 340 -6.15 -15.03 25.72
N VAL A 341 -6.01 -16.20 25.09
CA VAL A 341 -5.89 -16.30 23.62
C VAL A 341 -7.11 -15.73 22.94
N GLN A 342 -8.32 -15.97 23.46
CA GLN A 342 -9.54 -15.39 22.89
C GLN A 342 -9.54 -13.85 22.98
N ALA A 343 -8.93 -13.28 24.02
CA ALA A 343 -8.77 -11.83 24.14
C ALA A 343 -7.78 -11.30 23.10
N LEU A 344 -6.66 -12.00 22.89
CA LEU A 344 -5.71 -11.69 21.81
C LEU A 344 -6.39 -11.78 20.43
N GLU A 345 -7.11 -12.86 20.16
CA GLU A 345 -7.82 -13.07 18.90
C GLU A 345 -8.81 -11.92 18.63
N LYS A 346 -9.55 -11.48 19.66
CA LYS A 346 -10.44 -10.32 19.57
C LYS A 346 -9.69 -9.03 19.25
N VAL A 347 -8.56 -8.76 19.90
CA VAL A 347 -7.78 -7.54 19.65
C VAL A 347 -7.19 -7.56 18.24
N LEU A 348 -6.58 -8.66 17.82
CA LEU A 348 -6.03 -8.82 16.47
C LEU A 348 -7.11 -8.71 15.40
N MET A 349 -8.27 -9.31 15.64
CA MET A 349 -9.42 -9.16 14.75
C MET A 349 -9.95 -7.74 14.68
N GLN A 350 -10.12 -7.06 15.82
CA GLN A 350 -10.60 -5.68 15.83
C GLN A 350 -9.61 -4.75 15.12
N GLY A 351 -8.30 -4.93 15.34
CA GLY A 351 -7.26 -4.21 14.62
C GLY A 351 -7.30 -4.48 13.12
N ALA A 352 -7.38 -5.75 12.70
CA ALA A 352 -7.49 -6.11 11.29
C ALA A 352 -8.75 -5.55 10.62
N ILE A 353 -9.90 -5.60 11.30
CA ILE A 353 -11.17 -5.03 10.81
C ILE A 353 -11.07 -3.50 10.70
N GLN A 354 -10.51 -2.81 11.69
CA GLN A 354 -10.31 -1.36 11.62
C GLN A 354 -9.32 -0.96 10.53
N GLN A 355 -8.22 -1.72 10.36
CA GLN A 355 -7.25 -1.52 9.28
C GLN A 355 -7.92 -1.72 7.90
N MET A 356 -8.78 -2.73 7.78
CA MET A 356 -9.57 -2.95 6.57
C MET A 356 -10.56 -1.80 6.34
N GLN A 357 -11.39 -1.44 7.33
CA GLN A 357 -12.38 -0.37 7.20
C GLN A 357 -11.73 0.97 6.82
N SER A 358 -10.60 1.31 7.42
CA SER A 358 -9.83 2.52 7.08
C SER A 358 -9.10 2.43 5.73
N GLY A 359 -8.63 1.25 5.34
CA GLY A 359 -8.04 1.00 4.03
C GLY A 359 -9.05 0.93 2.88
N PHE A 360 -10.34 0.71 3.18
CA PHE A 360 -11.42 0.55 2.20
C PHE A 360 -12.40 1.72 2.12
N THR A 361 -12.32 2.70 3.02
CA THR A 361 -13.21 3.88 3.04
C THR A 361 -13.29 4.56 1.68
N GLY A 362 -14.52 4.72 1.14
CA GLY A 362 -14.78 5.33 -0.16
C GLY A 362 -15.05 4.36 -1.32
N THR A 363 -14.96 3.04 -1.07
CA THR A 363 -15.11 2.02 -2.10
C THR A 363 -16.25 1.04 -1.78
N GLY A 364 -16.75 0.33 -2.81
CA GLY A 364 -17.65 -0.81 -2.61
C GLY A 364 -17.07 -1.94 -1.76
N ALA A 365 -15.77 -1.89 -1.40
CA ALA A 365 -15.16 -2.85 -0.49
C ALA A 365 -15.58 -2.65 0.97
N VAL A 366 -16.00 -1.44 1.40
CA VAL A 366 -16.62 -1.27 2.73
C VAL A 366 -17.88 -2.12 2.84
N ALA A 367 -18.72 -2.10 1.80
CA ALA A 367 -19.91 -2.93 1.75
C ALA A 367 -19.57 -4.44 1.79
N ASN A 368 -18.40 -4.86 1.30
CA ASN A 368 -17.95 -6.25 1.38
C ASN A 368 -17.49 -6.62 2.80
N VAL A 369 -16.78 -5.72 3.48
CA VAL A 369 -16.41 -5.90 4.89
C VAL A 369 -17.67 -5.92 5.76
N GLU A 370 -18.61 -5.01 5.53
CA GLU A 370 -19.89 -4.98 6.24
C GLU A 370 -20.74 -6.23 5.96
N ALA A 371 -20.83 -6.67 4.71
CA ALA A 371 -21.51 -7.91 4.36
C ALA A 371 -20.84 -9.13 5.01
N PHE A 372 -19.51 -9.18 5.03
CA PHE A 372 -18.77 -10.22 5.72
C PHE A 372 -19.06 -10.23 7.22
N MET A 373 -19.02 -9.07 7.88
CA MET A 373 -19.35 -8.92 9.30
C MET A 373 -20.80 -9.31 9.59
N LYS A 374 -21.74 -8.88 8.75
CA LYS A 374 -23.17 -9.21 8.87
C LYS A 374 -23.44 -10.70 8.68
N ASN A 375 -22.72 -11.36 7.76
CA ASN A 375 -22.84 -12.79 7.51
C ASN A 375 -22.08 -13.64 8.56
N ASN A 376 -21.23 -13.01 9.37
CA ASN A 376 -20.44 -13.67 10.40
C ASN A 376 -20.55 -12.91 11.75
N PRO A 377 -21.76 -12.78 12.34
CA PRO A 377 -21.98 -11.96 13.54
C PRO A 377 -21.20 -12.47 14.77
N ASN A 378 -20.84 -13.76 14.76
CA ASN A 378 -20.10 -14.41 15.85
C ASN A 378 -18.59 -14.45 15.61
N LEU A 379 -18.05 -13.62 14.70
CA LEU A 379 -16.62 -13.60 14.40
C LEU A 379 -15.75 -13.52 15.66
N ASN A 380 -16.20 -12.78 16.68
CA ASN A 380 -15.48 -12.53 17.93
C ASN A 380 -15.63 -13.63 19.00
N THR A 381 -16.51 -14.60 18.78
CA THR A 381 -16.77 -15.71 19.70
C THR A 381 -16.55 -17.08 19.05
N ASP A 382 -16.48 -17.13 17.72
CA ASP A 382 -16.19 -18.34 16.96
C ASP A 382 -14.68 -18.63 16.99
N PRO A 383 -14.24 -19.80 17.49
CA PRO A 383 -12.82 -20.20 17.46
C PRO A 383 -12.26 -20.37 16.04
N ARG A 384 -13.11 -20.32 15.00
CA ARG A 384 -12.71 -20.27 13.58
C ARG A 384 -12.81 -18.86 12.98
N GLY A 385 -13.05 -17.83 13.79
CA GLY A 385 -13.20 -16.44 13.34
C GLY A 385 -11.98 -15.94 12.57
N ILE A 386 -10.77 -16.24 13.07
CA ILE A 386 -9.52 -15.88 12.40
C ILE A 386 -9.33 -16.61 11.07
N GLU A 387 -9.63 -17.91 11.00
CA GLU A 387 -9.57 -18.67 9.74
C GLU A 387 -10.52 -18.09 8.68
N LYS A 388 -11.73 -17.70 9.09
CA LYS A 388 -12.70 -17.04 8.22
C LYS A 388 -12.20 -15.67 7.76
N MET A 389 -11.58 -14.89 8.64
CA MET A 389 -11.04 -13.57 8.33
C MET A 389 -9.81 -13.65 7.42
N ILE A 390 -8.93 -14.64 7.62
CA ILE A 390 -7.83 -14.98 6.71
C ILE A 390 -8.39 -15.35 5.34
N GLY A 391 -9.39 -16.23 5.30
CA GLY A 391 -10.06 -16.61 4.06
C GLY A 391 -10.66 -15.41 3.33
N PHE A 392 -11.28 -14.49 4.06
CA PHE A 392 -11.82 -13.25 3.52
C PHE A 392 -10.72 -12.32 2.97
N ILE A 393 -9.64 -12.08 3.73
CA ILE A 393 -8.53 -11.21 3.30
C ILE A 393 -7.78 -11.81 2.11
N ASN A 394 -7.56 -13.12 2.09
CA ASN A 394 -6.96 -13.79 0.94
C ASN A 394 -7.88 -13.73 -0.28
N GLY A 395 -9.20 -13.86 -0.08
CA GLY A 395 -10.20 -13.61 -1.11
C GLY A 395 -10.14 -12.17 -1.64
N MET A 396 -10.04 -11.18 -0.75
CA MET A 396 -9.87 -9.77 -1.13
C MET A 396 -8.61 -9.54 -1.94
N ASN A 397 -7.46 -10.08 -1.52
CA ASN A 397 -6.21 -9.97 -2.27
C ASN A 397 -6.35 -10.54 -3.68
N GLY A 398 -6.99 -11.71 -3.80
CA GLY A 398 -7.27 -12.32 -5.10
C GLY A 398 -8.18 -11.44 -5.97
N VAL A 399 -9.21 -10.84 -5.38
CA VAL A 399 -10.17 -9.98 -6.09
C VAL A 399 -9.56 -8.65 -6.48
N VAL A 400 -8.78 -7.99 -5.61
CA VAL A 400 -8.10 -6.75 -5.94
C VAL A 400 -7.02 -6.98 -7.00
N GLY A 401 -6.31 -8.10 -6.97
CA GLY A 401 -5.38 -8.47 -8.04
C GLY A 401 -6.09 -8.66 -9.39
N LYS A 402 -7.25 -9.34 -9.38
CA LYS A 402 -8.11 -9.47 -10.57
C LYS A 402 -8.69 -8.14 -11.03
N GLU A 403 -9.03 -7.25 -10.10
CA GLU A 403 -9.51 -5.88 -10.37
C GLU A 403 -8.42 -5.08 -11.11
N GLN A 404 -7.18 -5.12 -10.61
CA GLN A 404 -6.04 -4.47 -11.26
C GLN A 404 -5.79 -5.01 -12.67
N GLN A 405 -5.84 -6.33 -12.83
CA GLN A 405 -5.67 -6.95 -14.15
C GLN A 405 -6.81 -6.56 -15.09
N ALA A 406 -8.06 -6.64 -14.62
CA ALA A 406 -9.24 -6.28 -15.40
C ALA A 406 -9.24 -4.80 -15.77
N TYR A 407 -8.77 -3.91 -14.88
CA TYR A 407 -8.61 -2.49 -15.15
C TYR A 407 -7.61 -2.26 -16.28
N ARG A 408 -6.42 -2.86 -16.18
CA ARG A 408 -5.39 -2.77 -17.24
C ARG A 408 -5.90 -3.29 -18.58
N ASP A 409 -6.54 -4.47 -18.58
CA ASP A 409 -7.13 -5.05 -19.79
C ASP A 409 -8.22 -4.17 -20.39
N PHE A 410 -9.04 -3.54 -19.53
CA PHE A 410 -10.11 -2.64 -19.96
C PHE A 410 -9.55 -1.37 -20.61
N ILE A 411 -8.52 -0.76 -20.01
CA ILE A 411 -7.82 0.39 -20.60
C ILE A 411 -7.13 0.02 -21.91
N ASN A 412 -6.43 -1.12 -21.96
CA ASN A 412 -5.74 -1.61 -23.15
C ASN A 412 -6.69 -1.89 -24.34
N LYS A 413 -7.96 -2.19 -24.05
CA LYS A 413 -9.02 -2.35 -25.06
C LYS A 413 -9.69 -1.04 -25.47
N GLY A 414 -9.17 0.11 -25.02
CA GLY A 414 -9.73 1.43 -25.30
C GLY A 414 -10.95 1.79 -24.43
N GLY A 415 -11.16 1.09 -23.31
CA GLY A 415 -12.21 1.42 -22.36
C GLY A 415 -11.95 2.75 -21.66
N ASN A 416 -13.01 3.55 -21.45
CA ASN A 416 -12.93 4.79 -20.69
C ASN A 416 -12.80 4.47 -19.18
N PRO A 417 -11.69 4.81 -18.51
CA PRO A 417 -11.46 4.47 -17.10
C PRO A 417 -12.62 4.81 -16.16
N ALA A 418 -13.36 5.90 -16.43
CA ALA A 418 -14.48 6.32 -15.60
C ALA A 418 -15.65 5.32 -15.57
N ASP A 419 -15.77 4.47 -16.59
CA ASP A 419 -16.81 3.43 -16.68
C ASP A 419 -16.39 2.13 -15.98
N PHE A 420 -15.10 1.97 -15.68
CA PHE A 420 -14.59 0.73 -15.12
C PHE A 420 -15.20 0.38 -13.77
N PRO A 421 -15.34 1.30 -12.79
CA PRO A 421 -15.89 0.94 -11.47
C PRO A 421 -17.28 0.32 -11.55
N ALA A 422 -18.15 0.87 -12.41
CA ALA A 422 -19.50 0.34 -12.63
C ALA A 422 -19.46 -1.05 -13.28
N LYS A 423 -18.61 -1.24 -14.31
CA LYS A 423 -18.43 -2.54 -14.99
C LYS A 423 -17.85 -3.61 -14.06
N TRP A 424 -16.88 -3.22 -13.23
CA TRP A 424 -16.25 -4.09 -12.26
C TRP A 424 -17.24 -4.54 -11.18
N ASN A 425 -18.00 -3.61 -10.61
CA ASN A 425 -19.03 -3.92 -9.61
C ASN A 425 -20.15 -4.83 -10.17
N ALA A 426 -20.43 -4.75 -11.47
CA ALA A 426 -21.38 -5.63 -12.15
C ALA A 426 -20.78 -6.99 -12.57
N SER A 427 -19.45 -7.17 -12.47
CA SER A 427 -18.77 -8.39 -12.93
C SER A 427 -19.17 -9.62 -12.10
N PRO A 428 -19.23 -10.82 -12.71
CA PRO A 428 -19.45 -12.06 -11.97
C PRO A 428 -18.42 -12.28 -10.86
N THR A 429 -17.15 -11.89 -11.08
CA THR A 429 -16.07 -11.99 -10.08
C THR A 429 -16.40 -11.20 -8.81
N MET A 430 -16.79 -9.94 -8.94
CA MET A 430 -17.15 -9.13 -7.78
C MET A 430 -18.42 -9.63 -7.11
N ARG A 431 -19.46 -9.90 -7.89
CA ARG A 431 -20.74 -10.39 -7.35
C ARG A 431 -20.59 -11.73 -6.64
N ALA A 432 -19.68 -12.59 -7.10
CA ALA A 432 -19.36 -13.85 -6.43
C ALA A 432 -18.61 -13.60 -5.12
N PHE A 433 -17.64 -12.69 -5.12
CA PHE A 433 -16.88 -12.32 -3.92
C PHE A 433 -17.77 -11.70 -2.83
N THR A 434 -18.70 -10.82 -3.22
CA THR A 434 -19.66 -10.19 -2.29
C THR A 434 -20.74 -11.17 -1.80
N GLY A 435 -20.77 -12.40 -2.35
CA GLY A 435 -21.76 -13.43 -2.02
C GLY A 435 -23.14 -13.19 -2.65
N GLN A 436 -23.29 -12.21 -3.56
CA GLN A 436 -24.53 -11.97 -4.30
C GLN A 436 -24.86 -13.13 -5.25
N ILE A 437 -23.85 -13.81 -5.78
CA ILE A 437 -24.00 -15.04 -6.59
C ILE A 437 -23.09 -16.14 -6.06
N LYS A 438 -23.51 -17.39 -6.19
CA LYS A 438 -22.74 -18.55 -5.72
C LYS A 438 -22.23 -19.36 -6.90
N PRO A 439 -21.00 -19.88 -6.89
CA PRO A 439 -20.53 -20.82 -7.91
C PRO A 439 -21.36 -22.11 -7.82
N VAL A 440 -21.93 -22.53 -8.95
CA VAL A 440 -22.79 -23.74 -9.06
C VAL A 440 -22.05 -24.87 -9.78
N LYS A 441 -21.25 -24.53 -10.80
CA LYS A 441 -20.50 -25.51 -11.58
C LYS A 441 -19.12 -24.98 -11.90
N THR A 442 -18.11 -25.84 -11.79
CA THR A 442 -16.75 -25.54 -12.22
C THR A 442 -16.33 -26.56 -13.27
N GLY A 443 -15.67 -26.10 -14.32
CA GLY A 443 -15.21 -26.95 -15.41
C GLY A 443 -14.01 -26.36 -16.13
N THR A 444 -13.67 -26.93 -17.28
CA THR A 444 -12.60 -26.46 -18.16
C THR A 444 -13.15 -26.31 -19.57
N TYR A 445 -12.91 -25.17 -20.20
CA TYR A 445 -13.28 -24.90 -21.59
C TYR A 445 -12.07 -24.30 -22.30
N ASN A 446 -11.62 -24.95 -23.39
CA ASN A 446 -10.41 -24.56 -24.14
C ASN A 446 -9.17 -24.38 -23.24
N GLY A 447 -8.99 -25.29 -22.26
CA GLY A 447 -7.86 -25.25 -21.33
C GLY A 447 -7.94 -24.16 -20.25
N ARG A 448 -8.99 -23.32 -20.24
CA ARG A 448 -9.25 -22.32 -19.20
C ARG A 448 -10.26 -22.81 -18.20
N LYS A 449 -10.11 -22.41 -16.93
CA LYS A 449 -11.05 -22.77 -15.88
C LYS A 449 -12.31 -21.94 -16.05
N VAL A 450 -13.46 -22.58 -16.00
CA VAL A 450 -14.77 -21.94 -16.15
C VAL A 450 -15.58 -22.12 -14.89
N VAL A 451 -16.14 -21.03 -14.37
CA VAL A 451 -17.03 -21.02 -13.21
C VAL A 451 -18.39 -20.51 -13.65
N GLN A 452 -19.42 -21.33 -13.51
CA GLN A 452 -20.82 -20.92 -13.69
C GLN A 452 -21.43 -20.59 -12.34
N TYR A 453 -22.12 -19.46 -12.25
CA TYR A 453 -22.75 -18.97 -11.03
C TYR A 453 -24.27 -19.15 -11.02
N SER A 454 -24.89 -18.92 -9.87
CA SER A 454 -26.32 -19.17 -9.58
C SER A 454 -27.28 -18.32 -10.38
N ASP A 455 -26.82 -17.21 -10.96
CA ASP A 455 -27.60 -16.37 -11.86
C ASP A 455 -27.41 -16.73 -13.34
N GLY A 456 -26.71 -17.84 -13.62
CA GLY A 456 -26.40 -18.29 -14.97
C GLY A 456 -25.19 -17.61 -15.62
N SER A 457 -24.57 -16.62 -14.96
CA SER A 457 -23.35 -15.98 -15.46
C SER A 457 -22.16 -16.95 -15.45
N VAL A 458 -21.19 -16.69 -16.34
CA VAL A 458 -20.01 -17.54 -16.54
C VAL A 458 -18.74 -16.67 -16.47
N ASP A 459 -17.78 -17.09 -15.65
CA ASP A 459 -16.45 -16.48 -15.54
C ASP A 459 -15.39 -17.43 -16.09
N TYR A 460 -14.48 -16.89 -16.90
CA TYR A 460 -13.37 -17.61 -17.52
C TYR A 460 -12.09 -17.15 -16.83
N GLN A 461 -11.51 -18.03 -16.01
CA GLN A 461 -10.31 -17.78 -15.20
C GLN A 461 -9.03 -18.22 -15.92
#